data_AF-G9N4Y9-F1
#
_entry.id   AF-G9N4Y9-F1
#
_cell.length_a   1.000
_cell.length_b   1.000
_cell.length_c   1.000
_cell.angle_alpha   90.00
_cell.angle_beta   90.00
_cell.angle_gamma   90.00
#
_symmetry.space_group_name_H-M   'P 1'
#
loop_
_entity.id
_entity.type
_entity.pdbx_description
1 polymer ?
#
loop_
_entity_poly.entity_id
_entity_poly.type
_entity_poly.pdbx_seq_one_letter_code
_entity_poly.pdbx_strand_id
1 'polypeptide(L)'
;MVKLSVSSLVAGAALVAALPSYLTSLTGLSLRASNSGQIAAREIGGKVTNKNLARFDNSNIEDGVGNGTDWYHLYLGNGSVAAGWPSKDKWVSFEDMFNNYKLQMYVACQYLNWRLPNNDIAEVQAIWDGIQVAADATGVDHRLILAVIMQESHGCVRVNTTDLGVRNPGVMQNHNGKASCNDNNKLTTPCPSKTIHEMIREGTAGTTSGDGLAHCINLSGNGDVSDYYRAARIYNSGSISKTGNLQSNIATHCYASDIANRLTGWVYAPSTCTCDDDPKSCGVATN
;
A
#
# COMPACT_ATOMS: atom_id res chain seq x y z
N MET A 1 -50.32 -11.79 -25.50
CA MET A 1 -51.74 -11.40 -25.64
C MET A 1 -51.87 -9.97 -25.13
N VAL A 2 -52.29 -9.07 -26.02
CA VAL A 2 -53.07 -7.84 -25.77
C VAL A 2 -52.51 -6.78 -24.79
N LYS A 3 -52.09 -5.66 -25.40
CA LYS A 3 -52.01 -4.28 -24.88
C LYS A 3 -53.24 -3.89 -24.05
N LEU A 4 -53.12 -2.95 -23.11
CA LEU A 4 -54.04 -1.81 -23.06
C LEU A 4 -53.47 -0.63 -22.26
N SER A 5 -53.38 0.48 -22.99
CA SER A 5 -53.19 1.87 -22.60
C SER A 5 -54.50 2.47 -22.10
N VAL A 6 -54.44 3.67 -21.48
CA VAL A 6 -55.35 4.86 -21.55
C VAL A 6 -55.13 5.67 -20.24
N SER A 7 -54.37 6.77 -20.24
CA SER A 7 -54.73 8.18 -20.58
C SER A 7 -55.90 8.69 -19.71
N SER A 8 -55.83 9.79 -18.94
CA SER A 8 -55.70 11.22 -19.30
C SER A 8 -55.86 12.01 -17.97
N LEU A 9 -55.38 13.23 -17.72
CA LEU A 9 -55.80 14.50 -18.33
C LEU A 9 -54.93 15.67 -17.80
N VAL A 10 -54.90 16.73 -18.59
CA VAL A 10 -54.03 17.92 -18.56
C VAL A 10 -54.77 19.16 -18.05
N ALA A 11 -54.05 20.12 -17.46
CA ALA A 11 -54.13 21.60 -17.64
C ALA A 11 -53.78 22.32 -16.32
N GLY A 12 -53.02 23.41 -16.22
CA GLY A 12 -52.39 24.27 -17.22
C GLY A 12 -52.22 25.70 -16.65
N ALA A 13 -51.10 26.34 -17.00
CA ALA A 13 -50.82 27.81 -17.01
C ALA A 13 -50.65 28.54 -15.65
N ALA A 14 -49.79 29.55 -15.46
CA ALA A 14 -48.68 30.21 -16.16
C ALA A 14 -48.02 31.15 -15.09
N LEU A 15 -46.88 31.84 -15.21
CA LEU A 15 -46.36 32.71 -16.26
C LEU A 15 -44.91 33.15 -15.89
N VAL A 16 -44.22 33.71 -16.87
CA VAL A 16 -42.76 33.89 -17.04
C VAL A 16 -42.27 35.28 -16.59
N ALA A 17 -41.00 35.41 -16.17
CA ALA A 17 -40.04 36.44 -16.65
C ALA A 17 -38.70 36.41 -15.89
N ALA A 18 -37.60 36.63 -16.62
CA ALA A 18 -36.21 36.51 -16.18
C ALA A 18 -35.50 37.87 -16.01
N LEU A 19 -34.57 37.91 -15.03
CA LEU A 19 -33.25 38.59 -14.90
C LEU A 19 -33.07 40.08 -15.30
N PRO A 20 -32.21 40.84 -14.57
CA PRO A 20 -30.82 40.98 -15.03
C PRO A 20 -29.73 41.05 -13.92
N SER A 21 -28.50 40.91 -14.42
CA SER A 21 -27.13 40.88 -13.85
C SER A 21 -26.67 42.10 -13.02
N TYR A 22 -25.61 41.93 -12.19
CA TYR A 22 -24.27 42.57 -12.34
C TYR A 22 -23.41 42.54 -11.04
N LEU A 23 -22.11 42.24 -11.24
CA LEU A 23 -20.90 42.72 -10.53
C LEU A 23 -20.34 42.05 -9.24
N THR A 24 -19.01 42.09 -9.21
CA THR A 24 -17.97 41.37 -8.46
C THR A 24 -17.48 42.04 -7.16
N SER A 25 -16.90 41.27 -6.23
CA SER A 25 -15.52 41.42 -5.67
C SER A 25 -15.34 41.33 -4.13
N LEU A 26 -14.41 40.44 -3.71
CA LEU A 26 -13.44 40.47 -2.57
C LEU A 26 -13.95 40.78 -1.14
N THR A 27 -13.75 39.94 -0.12
CA THR A 27 -12.47 39.67 0.58
C THR A 27 -12.70 38.66 1.73
N GLY A 28 -11.61 38.09 2.24
CA GLY A 28 -11.57 36.87 3.03
C GLY A 28 -12.09 36.90 4.47
N LEU A 29 -12.34 35.70 4.97
CA LEU A 29 -12.17 35.36 6.38
C LEU A 29 -11.53 33.97 6.49
N SER A 30 -10.31 33.97 6.99
CA SER A 30 -9.59 32.83 7.51
C SER A 30 -10.34 32.25 8.71
N LEU A 31 -10.66 30.96 8.67
CA LEU A 31 -10.93 30.17 9.86
C LEU A 31 -9.95 28.99 9.89
N ARG A 32 -8.82 29.21 10.57
CA ARG A 32 -8.09 28.13 11.24
C ARG A 32 -9.00 27.59 12.36
N ALA A 33 -9.33 26.32 12.29
CA ALA A 33 -9.71 25.54 13.46
C ALA A 33 -8.99 24.20 13.38
N SER A 34 -8.03 24.04 14.28
CA SER A 34 -7.42 22.76 14.59
C SER A 34 -8.33 21.99 15.55
N ASN A 35 -8.27 20.66 15.43
CA ASN A 35 -8.47 19.66 16.48
C ASN A 35 -9.86 19.01 16.65
N SER A 36 -10.03 17.83 16.02
CA SER A 36 -10.40 16.55 16.66
C SER A 36 -10.79 15.55 15.56
N GLY A 37 -9.81 14.76 15.12
CA GLY A 37 -9.97 13.79 14.03
C GLY A 37 -10.88 12.63 14.42
N GLN A 38 -12.19 12.79 14.23
CA GLN A 38 -13.02 11.65 13.87
C GLN A 38 -12.72 11.31 12.41
N ILE A 39 -12.37 10.05 12.18
CA ILE A 39 -11.92 9.49 10.90
C ILE A 39 -13.04 9.64 9.88
N ALA A 40 -13.00 10.72 9.10
CA ALA A 40 -13.72 10.76 7.84
C ALA A 40 -13.22 9.59 7.00
N ALA A 41 -14.14 8.91 6.32
CA ALA A 41 -13.78 7.87 5.37
C ALA A 41 -12.68 8.40 4.44
N ARG A 42 -11.54 7.71 4.39
CA ARG A 42 -10.41 8.12 3.52
C ARG A 42 -10.72 7.77 2.08
N GLU A 43 -10.16 8.54 1.15
CA GLU A 43 -10.45 8.39 -0.27
C GLU A 43 -9.96 7.03 -0.80
N ILE A 44 -10.79 6.39 -1.62
CA ILE A 44 -10.38 5.27 -2.46
C ILE A 44 -9.65 5.84 -3.68
N GLY A 45 -8.56 5.19 -4.10
CA GLY A 45 -7.88 5.55 -5.35
C GLY A 45 -6.76 6.57 -5.15
N GLY A 46 -6.12 6.55 -3.99
CA GLY A 46 -4.99 7.42 -3.69
C GLY A 46 -3.90 7.35 -4.75
N LYS A 47 -3.32 8.50 -5.07
CA LYS A 47 -2.23 8.64 -6.03
C LYS A 47 -1.05 9.35 -5.41
N VAL A 48 0.16 8.96 -5.76
CA VAL A 48 1.36 9.70 -5.41
C VAL A 48 1.34 11.04 -6.13
N THR A 49 1.33 12.13 -5.38
CA THR A 49 1.18 13.49 -5.90
C THR A 49 2.54 14.13 -6.23
N ASN A 50 3.59 13.71 -5.53
CA ASN A 50 4.94 14.20 -5.78
C ASN A 50 5.51 13.55 -7.04
N LYS A 51 5.76 14.36 -8.08
CA LYS A 51 6.25 13.91 -9.39
C LYS A 51 7.66 13.29 -9.35
N ASN A 52 8.47 13.60 -8.34
CA ASN A 52 9.79 12.98 -8.18
C ASN A 52 9.69 11.54 -7.66
N LEU A 53 8.56 11.19 -7.04
CA LEU A 53 8.30 9.88 -6.44
C LEU A 53 7.31 9.06 -7.26
N ALA A 54 6.39 9.71 -7.96
CA ALA A 54 5.39 9.03 -8.76
C ALA A 54 6.03 8.32 -9.97
N ARG A 55 5.69 7.05 -10.17
CA ARG A 55 6.12 6.22 -11.30
C ARG A 55 4.89 5.68 -12.03
N PHE A 56 4.66 6.16 -13.26
CA PHE A 56 3.52 5.74 -14.08
C PHE A 56 3.93 4.91 -15.31
N ASP A 57 5.21 4.68 -15.54
CA ASP A 57 5.71 3.85 -16.64
C ASP A 57 5.97 2.42 -16.18
N ASN A 58 4.93 1.61 -16.01
CA ASN A 58 5.10 0.20 -15.63
C ASN A 58 5.43 -0.71 -16.82
N SER A 59 5.60 -0.17 -18.03
CA SER A 59 6.05 -0.94 -19.18
C SER A 59 7.53 -1.32 -19.07
N ASN A 60 8.34 -0.49 -18.42
CA ASN A 60 9.72 -0.83 -18.09
C ASN A 60 9.76 -1.68 -16.80
N ILE A 61 10.02 -2.98 -16.94
CA ILE A 61 10.18 -3.94 -15.83
C ILE A 61 11.65 -4.22 -15.49
N GLU A 62 12.57 -3.77 -16.34
CA GLU A 62 14.03 -3.90 -16.17
C GLU A 62 14.61 -2.67 -15.44
N ASP A 63 13.79 -1.97 -14.65
CA ASP A 63 14.14 -0.68 -14.06
C ASP A 63 14.99 -0.84 -12.79
N GLY A 64 16.31 -0.91 -12.89
CA GLY A 64 17.18 -0.98 -11.71
C GLY A 64 18.57 -1.52 -12.02
N VAL A 65 19.29 -1.94 -10.97
CA VAL A 65 20.66 -2.46 -11.07
C VAL A 65 20.76 -3.98 -11.28
N GLY A 66 19.70 -4.59 -11.82
CA GLY A 66 19.62 -6.03 -12.01
C GLY A 66 19.19 -6.77 -10.73
N ASN A 67 19.76 -7.96 -10.49
CA ASN A 67 19.30 -8.89 -9.45
C ASN A 67 19.62 -8.52 -8.00
N GLY A 68 20.51 -7.55 -7.77
CA GLY A 68 20.94 -7.16 -6.43
C GLY A 68 21.79 -8.22 -5.73
N THR A 69 21.76 -8.23 -4.40
CA THR A 69 22.54 -9.18 -3.59
C THR A 69 21.69 -9.68 -2.43
N ASP A 70 21.68 -11.00 -2.22
CA ASP A 70 21.00 -11.61 -1.08
C ASP A 70 21.83 -11.41 0.19
N TRP A 71 21.66 -10.25 0.80
CA TRP A 71 22.31 -9.85 2.04
C TRP A 71 21.40 -8.90 2.81
N TYR A 72 21.56 -8.87 4.14
CA TYR A 72 20.80 -7.99 5.02
C TYR A 72 21.70 -6.93 5.65
N HIS A 73 21.28 -5.68 5.54
CA HIS A 73 21.83 -4.53 6.26
C HIS A 73 20.80 -3.98 7.24
N LEU A 74 21.16 -3.84 8.52
CA LEU A 74 20.28 -3.14 9.46
C LEU A 74 20.37 -1.62 9.22
N TYR A 75 19.32 -1.05 8.63
CA TYR A 75 19.17 0.39 8.46
C TYR A 75 18.44 1.02 9.66
N LEU A 76 19.05 2.04 10.27
CA LEU A 76 18.46 2.80 11.37
C LEU A 76 18.35 4.29 11.02
N GLY A 77 17.55 5.04 11.77
CA GLY A 77 17.40 6.48 11.58
C GLY A 77 16.25 6.81 10.63
N ASN A 78 16.39 7.87 9.83
CA ASN A 78 15.26 8.56 9.21
C ASN A 78 14.94 8.16 7.75
N GLY A 79 15.61 7.15 7.20
CA GLY A 79 15.43 6.77 5.80
C GLY A 79 16.30 7.51 4.80
N SER A 80 17.07 8.52 5.22
CA SER A 80 17.87 9.32 4.28
C SER A 80 19.14 8.58 3.83
N VAL A 81 19.58 8.88 2.60
CA VAL A 81 20.87 8.40 2.08
C VAL A 81 22.03 8.85 2.96
N ALA A 82 21.94 10.04 3.55
CA ALA A 82 22.93 10.53 4.51
C ALA A 82 23.02 9.68 5.79
N ALA A 83 21.94 9.00 6.17
CA ALA A 83 21.90 8.03 7.26
C ALA A 83 22.29 6.60 6.81
N GLY A 84 22.80 6.44 5.57
CA GLY A 84 23.27 5.16 5.03
C GLY A 84 22.21 4.34 4.28
N TRP A 85 20.97 4.84 4.16
CA TRP A 85 19.91 4.14 3.45
C TRP A 85 20.17 4.11 1.92
N PRO A 86 19.70 3.07 1.20
CA PRO A 86 19.97 2.98 -0.22
C PRO A 86 19.26 4.09 -0.98
N SER A 87 19.95 4.68 -1.95
CA SER A 87 19.34 5.55 -2.95
C SER A 87 18.56 4.71 -3.97
N LYS A 88 17.64 5.36 -4.70
CA LYS A 88 16.75 4.65 -5.65
C LYS A 88 17.52 3.96 -6.78
N ASP A 89 18.68 4.49 -7.18
CA ASP A 89 19.58 3.87 -8.17
C ASP A 89 20.28 2.60 -7.66
N LYS A 90 20.07 2.19 -6.40
CA LYS A 90 20.53 0.90 -5.88
C LYS A 90 19.44 -0.16 -5.88
N TRP A 91 18.22 0.20 -6.26
CA TRP A 91 17.12 -0.74 -6.27
C TRP A 91 17.27 -1.72 -7.43
N VAL A 92 16.91 -2.97 -7.17
CA VAL A 92 16.83 -4.02 -8.20
C VAL A 92 15.77 -3.69 -9.24
N SER A 93 15.81 -4.36 -10.39
CA SER A 93 14.71 -4.28 -11.36
C SER A 93 13.46 -4.97 -10.81
N PHE A 94 12.27 -4.57 -11.24
CA PHE A 94 11.05 -5.27 -10.83
C PHE A 94 11.02 -6.72 -11.30
N GLU A 95 11.44 -6.99 -12.54
CA GLU A 95 11.49 -8.35 -13.07
C GLU A 95 12.39 -9.25 -12.22
N ASP A 96 13.61 -8.81 -11.92
CA ASP A 96 14.54 -9.57 -11.11
C ASP A 96 14.01 -9.75 -9.68
N MET A 97 13.48 -8.68 -9.08
CA MET A 97 12.88 -8.74 -7.74
C MET A 97 11.76 -9.78 -7.66
N PHE A 98 10.86 -9.79 -8.63
CA PHE A 98 9.76 -10.75 -8.65
C PHE A 98 10.26 -12.17 -8.90
N ASN A 99 11.20 -12.36 -9.83
CA ASN A 99 11.79 -13.66 -10.13
C ASN A 99 12.53 -14.24 -8.92
N ASN A 100 13.21 -13.41 -8.14
CA ASN A 100 13.82 -13.80 -6.88
C ASN A 100 12.83 -14.36 -5.86
N TYR A 101 11.63 -13.77 -5.76
CA TYR A 101 10.61 -14.21 -4.80
C TYR A 101 9.66 -15.29 -5.32
N LYS A 102 9.67 -15.62 -6.62
CA LYS A 102 8.71 -16.60 -7.20
C LYS A 102 8.64 -17.91 -6.43
N LEU A 103 9.78 -18.49 -6.09
CA LEU A 103 9.83 -19.75 -5.33
C LEU A 103 9.22 -19.61 -3.93
N GLN A 104 9.50 -18.51 -3.24
CA GLN A 104 8.87 -18.21 -1.94
C GLN A 104 7.36 -18.05 -2.09
N MET A 105 6.89 -17.30 -3.10
CA MET A 105 5.46 -17.09 -3.35
C MET A 105 4.71 -18.39 -3.62
N TYR A 106 5.31 -19.35 -4.34
CA TYR A 106 4.69 -20.66 -4.55
C TYR A 106 4.42 -21.40 -3.24
N VAL A 107 5.33 -21.31 -2.25
CA VAL A 107 5.24 -22.05 -0.99
C VAL A 107 4.79 -21.21 0.21
N ALA A 108 4.49 -19.93 -0.01
CA ALA A 108 4.32 -18.92 1.03
C ALA A 108 3.24 -19.28 2.06
N CYS A 109 2.14 -19.90 1.61
CA CYS A 109 1.01 -20.14 2.48
C CYS A 109 1.23 -21.30 3.44
N GLN A 110 1.83 -22.40 2.97
CA GLN A 110 2.23 -23.48 3.86
C GLN A 110 3.36 -23.05 4.80
N TYR A 111 4.25 -22.16 4.35
CA TYR A 111 5.27 -21.57 5.20
C TYR A 111 4.66 -20.80 6.38
N LEU A 112 3.63 -19.97 6.12
CA LEU A 112 2.91 -19.25 7.17
C LEU A 112 2.02 -20.15 8.04
N ASN A 113 1.34 -21.10 7.42
CA ASN A 113 0.51 -22.09 8.10
C ASN A 113 0.38 -23.32 7.21
N TRP A 114 0.99 -24.43 7.63
CA TRP A 114 1.08 -25.68 6.87
C TRP A 114 -0.26 -26.25 6.37
N ARG A 115 -1.39 -25.82 6.96
CA ARG A 115 -2.74 -26.23 6.56
C ARG A 115 -3.31 -25.45 5.37
N LEU A 116 -2.72 -24.31 5.03
CA LEU A 116 -3.18 -23.49 3.91
C LEU A 116 -2.68 -24.08 2.59
N PRO A 117 -3.52 -24.14 1.54
CA PRO A 117 -3.07 -24.45 0.21
C PRO A 117 -2.05 -23.40 -0.26
N ASN A 118 -1.01 -23.87 -0.94
CA ASN A 118 0.00 -23.03 -1.59
C ASN A 118 -0.53 -22.35 -2.85
N ASN A 119 0.20 -21.34 -3.33
CA ASN A 119 -0.17 -20.62 -4.53
C ASN A 119 0.08 -21.45 -5.78
N ASP A 120 -0.86 -21.45 -6.71
CA ASP A 120 -0.66 -21.98 -8.05
C ASP A 120 0.01 -20.95 -8.99
N ILE A 121 0.34 -21.38 -10.21
CA ILE A 121 1.00 -20.53 -11.23
C ILE A 121 0.14 -19.33 -11.61
N ALA A 122 -1.18 -19.51 -11.71
CA ALA A 122 -2.09 -18.44 -12.10
C ALA A 122 -2.27 -17.40 -10.97
N GLU A 123 -2.24 -17.83 -9.70
CA GLU A 123 -2.29 -16.94 -8.54
C GLU A 123 -1.01 -16.11 -8.42
N VAL A 124 0.17 -16.71 -8.62
CA VAL A 124 1.44 -15.95 -8.66
C VAL A 124 1.45 -14.98 -9.84
N GLN A 125 0.96 -15.38 -11.02
CA GLN A 125 0.82 -14.45 -12.15
C GLN A 125 -0.15 -13.30 -11.83
N ALA A 126 -1.26 -13.57 -11.14
CA ALA A 126 -2.20 -12.53 -10.72
C ALA A 126 -1.60 -11.54 -9.70
N ILE A 127 -0.59 -11.94 -8.92
CA ILE A 127 0.17 -11.00 -8.08
C ILE A 127 0.97 -10.05 -8.97
N TRP A 128 1.70 -10.56 -9.97
CA TRP A 128 2.42 -9.72 -10.94
C TRP A 128 1.47 -8.72 -11.61
N ASP A 129 0.38 -9.23 -12.20
CA ASP A 129 -0.57 -8.40 -12.94
C ASP A 129 -1.23 -7.36 -12.04
N GLY A 130 -1.62 -7.76 -10.82
CA GLY A 130 -2.21 -6.87 -9.82
C GLY A 130 -1.27 -5.75 -9.37
N ILE A 131 0.03 -6.04 -9.21
CA ILE A 131 1.05 -5.03 -8.90
C ILE A 131 1.13 -4.00 -10.02
N GLN A 132 1.23 -4.45 -11.28
CA GLN A 132 1.36 -3.55 -12.43
C GLN A 132 0.14 -2.64 -12.57
N VAL A 133 -1.07 -3.19 -12.45
CA VAL A 133 -2.32 -2.42 -12.47
C VAL A 133 -2.39 -1.41 -11.34
N ALA A 134 -2.01 -1.81 -10.12
CA ALA A 134 -2.04 -0.91 -8.96
C ALA A 134 -0.98 0.20 -9.09
N ALA A 135 0.21 -0.12 -9.56
CA ALA A 135 1.27 0.86 -9.83
C ALA A 135 0.81 1.88 -10.89
N ASP A 136 0.21 1.44 -11.99
CA ASP A 136 -0.28 2.33 -13.06
C ASP A 136 -1.37 3.29 -12.54
N ALA A 137 -2.28 2.77 -11.72
CA ALA A 137 -3.39 3.56 -11.20
C ALA A 137 -2.95 4.62 -10.18
N THR A 138 -1.91 4.31 -9.39
CA THR A 138 -1.55 5.08 -8.18
C THR A 138 -0.26 5.87 -8.32
N GLY A 139 0.63 5.51 -9.25
CA GLY A 139 1.97 6.07 -9.32
C GLY A 139 2.93 5.54 -8.26
N VAL A 140 2.54 4.51 -7.49
CA VAL A 140 3.46 3.84 -6.56
C VAL A 140 4.44 2.97 -7.36
N ASP A 141 5.71 2.99 -6.98
CA ASP A 141 6.74 2.16 -7.61
C ASP A 141 6.42 0.67 -7.38
N HIS A 142 6.23 -0.10 -8.46
CA HIS A 142 5.88 -1.52 -8.41
C HIS A 142 6.82 -2.40 -7.55
N ARG A 143 8.10 -2.04 -7.44
CA ARG A 143 9.06 -2.74 -6.56
C ARG A 143 8.70 -2.56 -5.09
N LEU A 144 8.23 -1.37 -4.71
CA LEU A 144 7.77 -1.11 -3.35
C LEU A 144 6.47 -1.88 -3.05
N ILE A 145 5.55 -1.98 -4.00
CA ILE A 145 4.33 -2.79 -3.83
C ILE A 145 4.72 -4.25 -3.58
N LEU A 146 5.64 -4.80 -4.37
CA LEU A 146 6.17 -6.16 -4.16
C LEU A 146 6.88 -6.30 -2.81
N ALA A 147 7.72 -5.32 -2.42
CA ALA A 147 8.40 -5.33 -1.13
C ALA A 147 7.41 -5.46 0.04
N VAL A 148 6.32 -4.69 -0.01
CA VAL A 148 5.24 -4.73 1.00
C VAL A 148 4.49 -6.06 0.96
N ILE A 149 4.14 -6.58 -0.22
CA ILE A 149 3.53 -7.93 -0.35
C ILE A 149 4.39 -8.99 0.33
N MET A 150 5.70 -8.97 0.09
CA MET A 150 6.63 -9.93 0.66
C MET A 150 6.83 -9.73 2.16
N GLN A 151 6.74 -8.49 2.65
CA GLN A 151 6.81 -8.17 4.08
C GLN A 151 5.53 -8.60 4.83
N GLU A 152 4.36 -8.44 4.23
CA GLU A 152 3.07 -8.67 4.89
C GLU A 152 2.65 -10.14 4.87
N SER A 153 2.99 -10.88 3.81
CA SER A 153 2.45 -12.23 3.61
C SER A 153 3.38 -13.23 2.93
N HIS A 154 4.62 -12.84 2.61
CA HIS A 154 5.50 -13.58 1.70
C HIS A 154 4.84 -13.89 0.32
N GLY A 155 3.80 -13.12 -0.06
CA GLY A 155 2.99 -13.37 -1.25
C GLY A 155 1.88 -14.42 -1.08
N CYS A 156 1.58 -14.85 0.14
CA CYS A 156 0.49 -15.79 0.38
C CYS A 156 -0.89 -15.15 0.13
N VAL A 157 -1.58 -15.52 -0.96
CA VAL A 157 -2.91 -14.96 -1.29
C VAL A 157 -4.02 -15.43 -0.35
N ARG A 158 -3.73 -16.43 0.49
CA ARG A 158 -4.60 -16.96 1.56
C ARG A 158 -4.06 -16.64 2.96
N VAL A 159 -3.21 -15.63 3.10
CA VAL A 159 -2.76 -15.17 4.42
C VAL A 159 -3.99 -14.88 5.28
N ASN A 160 -3.95 -15.30 6.53
CA ASN A 160 -5.09 -15.11 7.43
C ASN A 160 -5.34 -13.61 7.62
N THR A 161 -6.59 -13.17 7.46
CA THR A 161 -6.97 -11.83 7.90
C THR A 161 -6.70 -11.69 9.39
N THR A 162 -5.90 -10.69 9.77
CA THR A 162 -5.71 -10.35 11.19
C THR A 162 -6.77 -9.35 11.64
N ASP A 163 -7.19 -9.44 12.90
CA ASP A 163 -8.10 -8.48 13.52
C ASP A 163 -7.75 -8.32 14.99
N LEU A 164 -6.95 -7.29 15.28
CA LEU A 164 -6.57 -6.89 16.65
C LEU A 164 -7.16 -5.51 16.99
N GLY A 165 -8.40 -5.27 16.54
CA GLY A 165 -9.09 -3.98 16.64
C GLY A 165 -9.14 -3.20 15.31
N VAL A 166 -8.35 -3.63 14.33
CA VAL A 166 -8.42 -3.23 12.92
C VAL A 166 -8.30 -4.49 12.08
N ARG A 167 -9.23 -4.69 11.14
CA ARG A 167 -9.22 -5.85 10.25
C ARG A 167 -8.27 -5.62 9.08
N ASN A 168 -7.26 -6.47 8.94
CA ASN A 168 -6.21 -6.35 7.93
C ASN A 168 -6.21 -7.59 7.00
N PRO A 169 -7.05 -7.62 5.96
CA PRO A 169 -7.13 -8.76 5.06
C PRO A 169 -6.06 -8.76 3.96
N GLY A 170 -6.00 -9.88 3.24
CA GLY A 170 -5.38 -9.96 1.93
C GLY A 170 -3.85 -9.97 1.93
N VAL A 171 -3.28 -10.08 0.74
CA VAL A 171 -1.83 -10.30 0.52
C VAL A 171 -0.95 -9.12 0.97
N MET A 172 -1.55 -7.94 1.15
CA MET A 172 -0.89 -6.75 1.71
C MET A 172 -1.37 -6.39 3.13
N GLN A 173 -2.16 -7.26 3.80
CA GLN A 173 -2.70 -7.01 5.15
C GLN A 173 -3.29 -5.59 5.29
N ASN A 174 -4.08 -5.16 4.32
CA ASN A 174 -4.42 -3.76 4.13
C ASN A 174 -5.51 -3.27 5.10
N HIS A 175 -5.43 -2.01 5.54
CA HIS A 175 -6.30 -1.46 6.58
C HIS A 175 -7.80 -1.49 6.20
N ASN A 176 -8.59 -2.31 6.91
CA ASN A 176 -10.04 -2.48 6.73
C ASN A 176 -10.47 -2.76 5.28
N GLY A 177 -9.67 -3.56 4.55
CA GLY A 177 -10.00 -4.04 3.21
C GLY A 177 -11.27 -4.88 3.14
N LYS A 178 -11.78 -5.12 1.94
CA LYS A 178 -12.88 -6.07 1.71
C LYS A 178 -12.39 -7.35 1.05
N ALA A 179 -11.34 -7.29 0.24
CA ALA A 179 -10.85 -8.45 -0.50
C ALA A 179 -10.02 -9.38 0.39
N SER A 180 -10.41 -10.66 0.45
CA SER A 180 -9.64 -11.73 1.08
C SER A 180 -10.01 -13.07 0.46
N CYS A 181 -9.06 -14.01 0.44
CA CYS A 181 -9.31 -15.42 0.15
C CYS A 181 -9.22 -16.29 1.40
N ASN A 182 -8.96 -15.70 2.57
CA ASN A 182 -8.95 -16.39 3.86
C ASN A 182 -9.45 -15.42 4.95
N ASP A 183 -10.76 -15.40 5.18
CA ASP A 183 -11.39 -14.50 6.13
C ASP A 183 -12.65 -15.11 6.71
N ASN A 184 -12.97 -14.80 7.97
CA ASN A 184 -14.21 -15.25 8.63
C ASN A 184 -14.46 -16.77 8.48
N ASN A 185 -13.42 -17.58 8.69
CA ASN A 185 -13.44 -19.04 8.49
C ASN A 185 -13.79 -19.50 7.07
N LYS A 186 -13.74 -18.61 6.08
CA LYS A 186 -13.94 -18.91 4.67
C LYS A 186 -12.61 -18.85 3.93
N LEU A 187 -12.14 -20.03 3.55
CA LEU A 187 -11.00 -20.21 2.67
C LEU A 187 -11.48 -20.39 1.22
N THR A 188 -10.87 -19.67 0.27
CA THR A 188 -11.16 -19.78 -1.17
C THR A 188 -9.94 -20.33 -1.89
N THR A 189 -10.12 -21.37 -2.71
CA THR A 189 -9.03 -22.02 -3.47
C THR A 189 -9.56 -22.56 -4.80
N PRO A 190 -8.98 -22.18 -5.95
CA PRO A 190 -7.97 -21.13 -6.10
C PRO A 190 -8.53 -19.76 -5.72
N CYS A 191 -7.66 -18.85 -5.29
CA CYS A 191 -7.99 -17.45 -5.04
C CYS A 191 -8.19 -16.74 -6.38
N PRO A 192 -9.39 -16.20 -6.67
CA PRO A 192 -9.66 -15.59 -7.97
C PRO A 192 -8.73 -14.39 -8.25
N SER A 193 -8.22 -14.25 -9.47
CA SER A 193 -7.32 -13.15 -9.86
C SER A 193 -7.92 -11.78 -9.56
N LYS A 194 -9.23 -11.59 -9.79
CA LYS A 194 -9.94 -10.36 -9.43
C LYS A 194 -9.86 -10.05 -7.93
N THR A 195 -9.91 -11.06 -7.07
CA THR A 195 -9.77 -10.89 -5.63
C THR A 195 -8.33 -10.51 -5.28
N ILE A 196 -7.33 -11.16 -5.88
CA ILE A 196 -5.91 -10.82 -5.69
C ILE A 196 -5.62 -9.38 -6.10
N HIS A 197 -6.12 -8.97 -7.28
CA HIS A 197 -5.96 -7.59 -7.77
C HIS A 197 -6.62 -6.59 -6.82
N GLU A 198 -7.80 -6.89 -6.27
CA GLU A 198 -8.46 -6.00 -5.31
C GLU A 198 -7.70 -5.92 -3.98
N MET A 199 -7.11 -7.02 -3.48
CA MET A 199 -6.23 -6.96 -2.29
C MET A 199 -5.06 -6.00 -2.52
N ILE A 200 -4.40 -6.10 -3.67
CA ILE A 200 -3.25 -5.26 -4.02
C ILE A 200 -3.69 -3.80 -4.25
N ARG A 201 -4.84 -3.58 -4.90
CA ARG A 201 -5.43 -2.25 -5.09
C ARG A 201 -5.75 -1.60 -3.75
N GLU A 202 -6.40 -2.33 -2.83
CA GLU A 202 -6.74 -1.80 -1.51
C GLU A 202 -5.49 -1.47 -0.69
N GLY A 203 -4.47 -2.33 -0.71
CA GLY A 203 -3.19 -2.06 -0.05
C GLY A 203 -2.41 -0.89 -0.65
N THR A 204 -2.48 -0.71 -1.96
CA THR A 204 -1.72 0.34 -2.65
C THR A 204 -2.45 1.69 -2.66
N ALA A 205 -3.73 1.67 -3.05
CA ALA A 205 -4.55 2.86 -3.28
C ALA A 205 -5.43 3.24 -2.09
N GLY A 206 -5.52 2.38 -1.07
CA GLY A 206 -6.32 2.62 0.13
C GLY A 206 -7.75 2.10 0.03
N THR A 207 -8.40 2.15 1.18
CA THR A 207 -9.80 1.75 1.41
C THR A 207 -10.61 2.96 1.86
N THR A 208 -11.93 2.81 2.00
CA THR A 208 -12.76 3.84 2.64
C THR A 208 -12.36 4.12 4.09
N SER A 209 -11.58 3.24 4.71
CA SER A 209 -11.36 3.24 6.16
C SER A 209 -9.89 3.39 6.53
N GLY A 210 -8.98 3.36 5.57
CA GLY A 210 -7.55 3.42 5.85
C GLY A 210 -6.70 3.78 4.64
N ASP A 211 -5.52 4.31 4.95
CA ASP A 211 -4.51 4.69 3.97
C ASP A 211 -3.96 3.46 3.25
N GLY A 212 -3.83 3.61 1.93
CA GLY A 212 -2.93 2.77 1.13
C GLY A 212 -1.53 3.35 1.08
N LEU A 213 -0.63 2.59 0.46
CA LEU A 213 0.77 2.97 0.29
C LEU A 213 0.96 4.33 -0.41
N ALA A 214 0.12 4.67 -1.40
CA ALA A 214 0.15 5.97 -2.07
C ALA A 214 -0.09 7.14 -1.11
N HIS A 215 -1.02 6.98 -0.16
CA HIS A 215 -1.29 7.98 0.88
C HIS A 215 -0.11 8.09 1.85
N CYS A 216 0.48 6.96 2.23
CA CYS A 216 1.66 6.92 3.11
C CYS A 216 2.86 7.66 2.50
N ILE A 217 3.07 7.56 1.18
CA ILE A 217 4.11 8.31 0.46
C ILE A 217 3.82 9.81 0.52
N ASN A 218 2.59 10.23 0.23
CA ASN A 218 2.21 11.64 0.30
C ASN A 218 2.37 12.23 1.72
N LEU A 219 2.13 11.43 2.76
CA LEU A 219 2.30 11.84 4.16
C LEU A 219 3.77 11.89 4.61
N SER A 220 4.69 11.25 3.88
CA SER A 220 6.11 11.15 4.27
C SER A 220 6.87 12.46 4.11
N GLY A 221 6.59 13.20 3.04
CA GLY A 221 6.77 14.66 2.96
C GLY A 221 8.18 15.21 2.67
N ASN A 222 9.22 14.39 2.46
CA ASN A 222 10.57 14.87 2.15
C ASN A 222 10.79 15.13 0.64
N GLY A 223 10.04 14.45 -0.23
CA GLY A 223 10.14 14.56 -1.68
C GLY A 223 11.36 13.90 -2.32
N ASP A 224 12.05 13.05 -1.56
CA ASP A 224 13.19 12.24 -2.01
C ASP A 224 12.98 10.75 -1.68
N VAL A 225 13.96 9.90 -2.00
CA VAL A 225 13.86 8.44 -1.81
C VAL A 225 13.49 8.03 -0.38
N SER A 226 13.82 8.84 0.64
CA SER A 226 13.47 8.52 2.02
C SER A 226 11.96 8.42 2.24
N ASP A 227 11.14 9.05 1.39
CA ASP A 227 9.69 8.97 1.48
C ASP A 227 9.13 7.58 1.24
N TYR A 228 9.82 6.71 0.50
CA TYR A 228 9.38 5.32 0.36
C TYR A 228 9.60 4.52 1.64
N TYR A 229 10.72 4.71 2.34
CA TYR A 229 11.02 4.04 3.61
C TYR A 229 10.18 4.60 4.76
N ARG A 230 9.95 5.91 4.75
CA ARG A 230 9.03 6.60 5.66
C ARG A 230 7.59 6.12 5.44
N ALA A 231 7.17 5.96 4.18
CA ALA A 231 5.85 5.42 3.85
C ALA A 231 5.69 3.99 4.34
N ALA A 232 6.71 3.13 4.19
CA ALA A 232 6.71 1.80 4.77
C ALA A 232 6.48 1.83 6.28
N ARG A 233 7.13 2.76 7.00
CA ARG A 233 6.89 2.91 8.44
C ARG A 233 5.46 3.37 8.77
N ILE A 234 4.91 4.30 7.99
CA ILE A 234 3.52 4.76 8.16
C ILE A 234 2.55 3.60 7.86
N TYR A 235 2.81 2.81 6.83
CA TYR A 235 1.98 1.64 6.49
C TYR A 235 1.90 0.65 7.64
N ASN A 236 3.06 0.34 8.24
CA ASN A 236 3.17 -0.61 9.35
C ASN A 236 2.57 -0.11 10.68
N SER A 237 2.85 1.14 11.05
CA SER A 237 2.59 1.65 12.41
C SER A 237 1.60 2.82 12.48
N GLY A 238 1.05 3.22 11.34
CA GLY A 238 0.14 4.36 11.18
C GLY A 238 0.79 5.74 11.31
N SER A 239 2.05 5.83 11.76
CA SER A 239 2.73 7.11 11.96
C SER A 239 4.24 6.96 12.15
N ILE A 240 4.98 8.03 11.86
CA ILE A 240 6.41 8.12 12.19
C ILE A 240 6.55 8.62 13.63
N SER A 241 7.52 8.09 14.37
CA SER A 241 7.87 8.59 15.70
C SER A 241 8.19 10.08 15.68
N LYS A 242 7.93 10.79 16.80
CA LYS A 242 8.38 12.17 17.01
C LYS A 242 9.90 12.33 16.86
N THR A 243 10.66 11.26 17.09
CA THR A 243 12.12 11.23 16.88
C THR A 243 12.52 11.28 15.40
N GLY A 244 11.60 10.98 14.47
CA GLY A 244 11.88 10.81 13.05
C GLY A 244 12.54 9.49 12.68
N ASN A 245 12.91 8.67 13.67
CA ASN A 245 13.54 7.37 13.47
C ASN A 245 12.51 6.32 13.03
N LEU A 246 12.83 5.57 11.99
CA LEU A 246 11.96 4.58 11.36
C LEU A 246 11.90 3.25 12.12
N GLN A 247 12.83 3.01 13.04
CA GLN A 247 12.73 1.88 13.98
C GLN A 247 11.85 2.18 15.20
N SER A 248 11.63 3.46 15.50
CA SER A 248 10.90 3.92 16.69
C SER A 248 9.38 3.92 16.47
N ASN A 249 8.61 3.97 17.58
CA ASN A 249 7.15 3.79 17.69
C ASN A 249 6.71 2.31 17.76
N ILE A 250 5.41 2.05 17.89
CA ILE A 250 4.78 0.71 17.97
C ILE A 250 4.87 -0.10 16.67
N ALA A 251 4.51 -1.39 16.73
CA ALA A 251 4.57 -2.37 15.63
C ALA A 251 6.00 -2.81 15.27
N THR A 252 6.17 -3.54 14.17
CA THR A 252 7.47 -4.11 13.73
C THR A 252 8.52 -3.01 13.57
N HIS A 253 9.56 -3.05 14.39
CA HIS A 253 10.61 -2.05 14.43
C HIS A 253 11.49 -2.10 13.19
N CYS A 254 11.78 -3.29 12.66
CA CYS A 254 12.64 -3.41 11.47
C CYS A 254 11.92 -3.26 10.14
N TYR A 255 10.62 -2.99 10.12
CA TYR A 255 9.81 -2.97 8.90
C TYR A 255 10.41 -2.12 7.77
N ALA A 256 10.79 -0.88 8.04
CA ALA A 256 11.38 0.00 7.02
C ALA A 256 12.76 -0.50 6.55
N SER A 257 13.58 -1.02 7.46
CA SER A 257 14.88 -1.63 7.14
C SER A 257 14.70 -2.84 6.23
N ASP A 258 13.77 -3.72 6.57
CA ASP A 258 13.45 -4.91 5.79
C ASP A 258 12.95 -4.55 4.39
N ILE A 259 12.12 -3.51 4.25
CA ILE A 259 11.69 -2.98 2.95
C ILE A 259 12.87 -2.48 2.13
N ALA A 260 13.80 -1.70 2.74
CA ALA A 260 14.99 -1.23 2.05
C ALA A 260 15.87 -2.38 1.54
N ASN A 261 16.04 -3.45 2.34
CA ASN A 261 16.78 -4.64 1.94
C ASN A 261 16.12 -5.41 0.79
N ARG A 262 14.78 -5.57 0.82
CA ARG A 262 14.06 -6.23 -0.29
C ARG A 262 14.23 -5.46 -1.60
N LEU A 263 14.18 -4.13 -1.53
CA LEU A 263 14.41 -3.27 -2.69
C LEU A 263 15.83 -3.37 -3.25
N THR A 264 16.81 -3.88 -2.48
CA THR A 264 18.19 -4.10 -2.92
C THR A 264 18.54 -5.59 -3.14
N GLY A 265 17.55 -6.48 -3.15
CA GLY A 265 17.72 -7.89 -3.53
C GLY A 265 17.82 -8.90 -2.39
N TRP A 266 17.46 -8.54 -1.16
CA TRP A 266 17.42 -9.48 -0.03
C TRP A 266 16.28 -10.50 -0.14
N VAL A 267 16.58 -11.80 -0.04
CA VAL A 267 15.58 -12.88 -0.22
C VAL A 267 15.66 -13.95 0.87
N TYR A 268 16.83 -14.54 1.10
CA TYR A 268 17.02 -15.70 1.98
C TYR A 268 18.05 -15.49 3.08
N ALA A 269 18.95 -14.50 2.92
CA ALA A 269 19.94 -14.22 3.95
C ALA A 269 19.24 -13.99 5.30
N PRO A 270 19.77 -14.52 6.42
CA PRO A 270 19.18 -14.26 7.72
C PRO A 270 19.11 -12.75 7.99
N SER A 271 17.97 -12.29 8.49
CA SER A 271 17.88 -10.92 8.99
C SER A 271 18.84 -10.74 10.16
N THR A 272 19.60 -9.64 10.15
CA THR A 272 20.42 -9.22 11.29
C THR A 272 19.72 -8.12 12.10
N CYS A 273 18.43 -7.91 11.88
CA CYS A 273 17.62 -7.04 12.72
C CYS A 273 17.63 -7.56 14.16
N THR A 274 17.96 -6.68 15.10
CA THR A 274 17.82 -6.95 16.54
C THR A 274 16.71 -6.14 17.18
N CYS A 275 16.12 -5.18 16.47
CA CYS A 275 15.18 -4.22 17.05
C CYS A 275 13.82 -4.81 17.40
N ASP A 276 13.40 -5.89 16.72
CA ASP A 276 12.11 -6.54 16.98
C ASP A 276 12.16 -7.38 18.26
N ASP A 277 13.29 -8.04 18.53
CA ASP A 277 13.49 -8.88 19.72
C ASP A 277 14.03 -8.09 20.91
N ASP A 278 14.92 -7.13 20.66
CA ASP A 278 15.45 -6.20 21.65
C ASP A 278 15.37 -4.75 21.14
N PRO A 279 14.22 -4.07 21.31
CA PRO A 279 14.05 -2.68 20.89
C PRO A 279 15.11 -1.71 21.47
N LYS A 280 15.68 -2.02 22.64
CA LYS A 280 16.70 -1.17 23.27
C LYS A 280 18.02 -1.19 22.48
N SER A 281 18.33 -2.31 21.82
CA SER A 281 19.53 -2.45 20.98
C SER A 281 19.61 -1.43 19.84
N CYS A 282 18.46 -0.87 19.42
CA CYS A 282 18.34 0.07 18.31
C CYS A 282 17.90 1.48 18.73
N GLY A 283 17.84 1.75 20.05
CA GLY A 283 17.36 3.03 20.57
C GLY A 283 15.90 3.33 20.20
N VAL A 284 15.05 2.29 20.14
CA VAL A 284 13.61 2.47 19.88
C VAL A 284 13.00 3.36 20.97
N ALA A 285 12.26 4.38 20.53
CA ALA A 285 11.49 5.25 21.40
C ALA A 285 9.98 5.15 21.07
N THR A 286 9.12 5.13 22.09
CA THR A 286 7.67 5.25 21.91
C THR A 286 7.24 6.72 21.96
N ASN A 287 6.12 7.04 21.32
CA ASN A 287 5.59 8.41 21.23
C ASN A 287 4.95 8.94 22.51
#